data_AF-A0AAD7DAR9-F1
#
_entry.id   AF-A0AAD7DAR9-F1
#
_cell.length_a   1.000
_cell.length_b   1.000
_cell.length_c   1.000
_cell.angle_alpha   90.00
_cell.angle_beta   90.00
_cell.angle_gamma   90.00
#
_symmetry.space_group_name_H-M   'P 1'
#
loop_
_entity.id
_entity.type
_entity.pdbx_description
1 polymer ?
#
loop_
_entity_poly.entity_id
_entity_poly.type
_entity_poly.pdbx_seq_one_letter_code
_entity_poly.pdbx_strand_id
1 'polypeptide(L)'
;MQAFGVLDAEGNAIPGLPWKSIPQGAATTVAAAFDTRLNDKPGAYLSDGTEANKERADHSSDPANAEKLWTVTEEVIGETFTF
;
A
#
# COMPACT_ATOMS: atom_id res chain seq x y z
N MET A 1 -12.80 13.41 -24.11
CA MET A 1 -12.14 13.43 -22.78
C MET A 1 -12.71 12.23 -22.02
N GLN A 2 -11.92 11.21 -21.70
CA GLN A 2 -12.41 10.07 -20.93
C GLN A 2 -12.68 10.53 -19.50
N ALA A 3 -13.91 10.43 -19.03
CA ALA A 3 -14.26 10.65 -17.62
C ALA A 3 -13.77 9.42 -16.85
N PHE A 4 -12.70 9.59 -16.06
CA PHE A 4 -12.24 8.57 -15.12
C PHE A 4 -13.13 8.63 -13.87
N GLY A 5 -13.58 7.46 -13.38
CA GLY A 5 -14.74 7.25 -12.52
C GLY A 5 -14.67 7.75 -11.07
N VAL A 6 -14.09 8.93 -10.83
CA VAL A 6 -14.26 9.64 -9.56
C VAL A 6 -15.43 10.58 -9.69
N LEU A 7 -16.46 10.31 -8.88
CA LEU A 7 -17.71 11.04 -8.86
C LEU A 7 -17.86 11.79 -7.52
N ASP A 8 -18.54 12.94 -7.55
CA ASP A 8 -19.01 13.60 -6.32
C ASP A 8 -20.16 12.80 -5.67
N ALA A 9 -20.66 13.30 -4.52
CA ALA A 9 -21.74 12.63 -3.79
C ALA A 9 -23.04 12.54 -4.61
N GLU A 10 -23.20 13.42 -5.60
CA GLU A 10 -24.31 13.52 -6.53
C GLU A 10 -24.11 12.67 -7.80
N GLY A 11 -22.96 12.01 -7.95
CA GLY A 11 -22.65 11.14 -9.08
C GLY A 11 -22.09 11.86 -10.31
N ASN A 12 -21.74 13.15 -10.23
CA ASN A 12 -21.12 13.88 -11.31
C ASN A 12 -19.61 13.66 -11.34
N ALA A 13 -19.04 13.61 -12.55
CA ALA A 13 -17.59 13.51 -12.70
C ALA A 13 -16.90 14.76 -12.13
N ILE A 14 -15.86 14.56 -11.32
CA ILE A 14 -15.06 15.66 -10.79
C ILE A 14 -13.98 16.03 -11.82
N PRO A 15 -14.06 17.21 -12.47
CA PRO A 15 -13.07 17.61 -13.47
C PRO A 15 -11.76 18.03 -12.79
N GLY A 16 -10.63 17.76 -13.46
CA GLY A 16 -9.34 18.33 -13.07
C GLY A 16 -8.70 17.76 -11.81
N LEU A 17 -9.06 16.53 -11.40
CA LEU A 17 -8.36 15.83 -10.32
C LEU A 17 -6.84 15.74 -10.62
N PRO A 18 -5.98 16.17 -9.68
CA PRO A 18 -4.54 16.09 -9.84
C PRO A 18 -4.09 14.63 -9.66
N TRP A 19 -4.22 13.84 -10.71
CA TRP A 19 -3.72 12.48 -10.74
C TRP A 19 -2.19 12.46 -10.74
N LYS A 20 -1.62 11.51 -10.00
CA LYS A 20 -0.19 11.21 -10.12
C LYS A 20 0.11 10.79 -11.57
N SER A 21 1.20 11.33 -12.11
CA SER A 21 1.83 10.75 -13.29
C SER A 21 2.34 9.33 -12.99
N ILE A 22 2.58 8.54 -14.03
CA ILE A 22 3.13 7.17 -13.87
C ILE A 22 4.42 7.18 -13.03
N PRO A 23 5.41 8.06 -13.27
CA PRO A 23 6.61 8.13 -12.42
C PRO A 23 6.31 8.46 -10.96
N GLN A 24 5.37 9.38 -10.69
CA GLN A 24 4.97 9.73 -9.33
C GLN A 24 4.25 8.58 -8.63
N GLY A 25 3.45 7.79 -9.35
CA GLY A 25 2.80 6.59 -8.81
C GLY A 25 3.80 5.48 -8.46
N ALA A 26 4.83 5.30 -9.28
CA ALA A 26 5.86 4.28 -9.07
C ALA A 26 6.91 4.67 -8.00
N ALA A 27 7.05 5.96 -7.69
CA ALA A 27 8.12 6.49 -6.84
C ALA A 27 8.20 5.81 -5.46
N THR A 28 7.07 5.54 -4.80
CA THR A 28 7.05 4.88 -3.48
C THR A 28 7.64 3.48 -3.53
N THR A 29 7.33 2.69 -4.57
CA THR A 29 7.88 1.33 -4.73
C THR A 29 9.38 1.37 -5.01
N VAL A 30 9.83 2.34 -5.83
CA VAL A 30 11.27 2.54 -6.10
C VAL A 30 12.00 2.92 -4.81
N ALA A 31 11.43 3.81 -3.99
CA ALA A 31 12.01 4.17 -2.69
C ALA A 31 12.08 2.95 -1.75
N ALA A 32 11.01 2.17 -1.63
CA ALA A 32 10.97 0.96 -0.81
C ALA A 32 12.06 -0.06 -1.19
N ALA A 33 12.38 -0.17 -2.49
CA ALA A 33 13.33 -1.15 -3.00
C ALA A 33 14.81 -0.70 -2.88
N PHE A 34 15.10 0.60 -2.98
CA PHE A 34 16.47 1.07 -3.19
C PHE A 34 16.94 2.15 -2.21
N ASP A 35 16.05 2.77 -1.44
CA ASP A 35 16.45 3.83 -0.52
C ASP A 35 17.16 3.24 0.71
N THR A 36 18.48 3.40 0.75
CA THR A 36 19.33 2.93 1.85
C THR A 36 18.94 3.48 3.23
N ARG A 37 18.15 4.56 3.30
CA ARG A 37 17.62 5.11 4.56
C ARG A 37 16.54 4.22 5.20
N LEU A 38 16.11 3.16 4.52
CA LEU A 38 15.13 2.18 5.00
C LEU A 38 15.79 0.86 5.47
N ASN A 39 17.11 0.72 5.34
CA ASN A 39 17.81 -0.53 5.65
C ASN A 39 17.64 -0.98 7.12
N ASP A 40 17.47 -0.05 8.04
CA ASP A 40 17.25 -0.28 9.47
C ASP A 40 15.76 -0.27 9.87
N LYS A 41 14.84 -0.29 8.88
CA LYS A 41 13.39 -0.11 9.08
C LYS A 41 12.55 -1.18 8.38
N PRO A 42 12.78 -2.48 8.64
CA PRO A 42 11.97 -3.54 8.06
C PRO A 42 10.50 -3.39 8.46
N GLY A 43 9.59 -3.60 7.51
CA GLY A 43 8.14 -3.51 7.74
C GLY A 43 7.59 -2.08 7.87
N ALA A 44 8.37 -1.04 7.54
CA ALA A 44 7.89 0.33 7.51
C ALA A 44 6.75 0.53 6.49
N TYR A 45 5.71 1.25 6.89
CA TYR A 45 4.67 1.72 5.97
C TYR A 45 5.13 3.01 5.28
N LEU A 46 5.02 3.06 3.95
CA LEU A 46 5.41 4.22 3.16
C LEU A 46 4.20 4.90 2.51
N SER A 47 4.18 6.23 2.58
CA SER A 47 3.25 7.10 1.86
C SER A 47 4.06 8.16 1.12
N ASP A 48 3.77 8.36 -0.17
CA ASP A 48 4.47 9.33 -1.03
C ASP A 48 6.01 9.27 -0.98
N GLY A 49 6.56 8.05 -0.94
CA GLY A 49 8.01 7.82 -0.89
C GLY A 49 8.66 8.10 0.47
N THR A 50 7.87 8.30 1.52
CA THR A 50 8.35 8.60 2.89
C THR A 50 7.75 7.65 3.91
N GLU A 51 8.45 7.44 5.03
CA GLU A 51 7.94 6.65 6.15
C GLU A 51 6.73 7.35 6.79
N ALA A 52 5.59 6.65 6.81
CA ALA A 52 4.31 7.17 7.25
C ALA A 52 3.63 6.20 8.24
N ASN A 53 4.39 5.57 9.13
CA ASN A 53 3.90 4.56 10.07
C ASN A 53 2.67 5.00 10.91
N LYS A 54 2.47 6.31 11.12
CA LYS A 54 1.30 6.87 11.82
C LYS A 54 0.02 6.90 10.99
N GLU A 55 0.13 6.82 9.66
CA GLU A 55 -1.01 6.77 8.73
C GLU A 55 -1.47 5.32 8.48
N ARG A 56 -0.66 4.34 8.88
CA ARG A 56 -1.02 2.92 8.80
C ARG A 56 -2.28 2.67 9.63
N ALA A 57 -3.28 2.05 9.02
CA ALA A 57 -4.52 1.73 9.70
C ALA A 57 -4.27 0.77 10.89
N ASP A 58 -4.85 1.05 12.05
CA ASP A 58 -4.59 0.29 13.29
C ASP A 58 -4.78 -1.22 13.12
N HIS A 59 -5.84 -1.63 12.43
CA HIS A 59 -6.17 -3.04 12.17
C HIS A 59 -5.14 -3.78 11.30
N SER A 60 -4.27 -3.06 10.59
CA SER A 60 -3.19 -3.63 9.76
C SER A 60 -1.88 -3.85 10.52
N SER A 61 -1.85 -3.53 11.82
CA SER A 61 -0.63 -3.58 12.64
C SER A 61 -0.62 -4.70 13.69
N ASP A 62 -1.72 -5.44 13.83
CA ASP A 62 -1.83 -6.53 14.80
C ASP A 62 -1.08 -7.79 14.29
N PRO A 63 0.02 -8.20 14.94
CA PRO A 63 0.78 -9.38 14.54
C PRO A 63 -0.03 -10.69 14.67
N ALA A 64 -0.98 -10.78 15.60
CA ALA A 64 -1.82 -11.97 15.75
C ALA A 64 -2.80 -12.11 14.57
N ASN A 65 -3.26 -11.00 13.99
CA ASN A 65 -4.08 -11.04 12.78
C ASN A 65 -3.23 -11.37 11.55
N ALA A 66 -1.99 -10.86 11.48
CA ALA A 66 -1.06 -11.21 10.41
C ALA A 66 -0.74 -12.72 10.41
N GLU A 67 -0.47 -13.31 11.58
CA GLU A 67 -0.21 -14.75 11.72
C GLU A 67 -1.42 -15.60 11.31
N LYS A 68 -2.63 -15.26 11.80
CA LYS A 68 -3.86 -15.96 11.39
C LYS A 68 -4.08 -15.89 9.88
N LEU A 69 -3.88 -14.71 9.28
CA LEU A 69 -4.02 -14.53 7.84
C LEU A 69 -2.99 -15.37 7.07
N TRP A 70 -1.76 -15.45 7.58
CA TRP A 70 -0.71 -16.28 7.00
C TRP A 70 -1.12 -17.76 6.99
N THR A 71 -1.53 -18.31 8.14
CA THR A 71 -1.98 -19.71 8.26
C THR A 71 -3.13 -20.03 7.30
N VAL A 72 -4.15 -19.18 7.23
CA VAL A 72 -5.27 -19.38 6.30
C VAL A 72 -4.80 -19.32 4.85
N THR A 73 -3.85 -18.43 4.53
CA THR A 73 -3.30 -18.33 3.17
C THR A 73 -2.60 -19.63 2.78
N GLU A 74 -1.75 -20.17 3.66
CA GLU A 74 -1.06 -21.46 3.45
C GLU A 74 -2.03 -22.61 3.22
N GLU A 75 -3.11 -22.69 4.02
CA GLU A 75 -4.18 -23.68 3.84
C GLU A 75 -4.88 -23.53 2.47
N VAL A 76 -5.16 -22.29 2.05
CA VAL A 76 -5.86 -22.00 0.79
C VAL A 76 -5.01 -22.34 -0.44
N ILE A 77 -3.71 -22.07 -0.38
CA ILE A 77 -2.79 -22.34 -1.51
C ILE A 77 -2.16 -23.74 -1.45
N GLY A 78 -2.26 -24.44 -0.32
CA GLY A 78 -1.73 -25.78 -0.12
C GLY A 78 -0.20 -25.84 0.01
N GLU A 79 0.43 -24.75 0.42
CA GLU A 79 1.89 -24.62 0.57
C GLU A 79 2.21 -23.97 1.91
N THR A 80 3.20 -24.52 2.62
CA THR A 80 3.71 -23.98 3.89
C THR A 80 5.09 -23.36 3.65
N PHE A 81 5.30 -22.16 4.17
CA PHE A 81 6.56 -21.45 4.08
C PHE A 81 7.34 -21.57 5.39
N THR A 82 8.65 -21.81 5.27
CA THR A 82 9.59 -21.81 6.39
C THR A 82 10.65 -20.76 6.12
N PHE A 83 11.00 -19.97 7.13
CA PHE A 83 11.90 -18.81 7.03
C PHE A 83 13.10 -18.99 7.96
#